data_AF-A0A2A5T5X7-F1
#
_entry.id   AF-A0A2A5T5X7-F1
#
_cell.length_a   1.000
_cell.length_b   1.000
_cell.length_c   1.000
_cell.angle_alpha   90.00
_cell.angle_beta   90.00
_cell.angle_gamma   90.00
#
_symmetry.space_group_name_H-M   'P 1'
#
loop_
_entity.id
_entity.type
_entity.pdbx_description
1 polymer ?
#
loop_
_entity_poly.entity_id
_entity_poly.type
_entity_poly.pdbx_seq_one_letter_code
_entity_poly.pdbx_strand_id
1 'polypeptide(L)'
;MQCILVALCSYLTHYQARPTGIAFVDSSKLQVYHNLRILRYQVFKGTKKRGKGTMWWFYGFKLYLIINDQGGIILVKVTTANVDDRKPVSEMVDEL
;
A
#
# COMPACT_ATOMS: atom_id res chain seq x y z
N MET A 1 2.18 10.03 -9.84
CA MET A 1 1.75 9.81 -8.45
C MET A 1 2.22 11.01 -7.63
N GLN A 2 1.41 11.55 -6.72
CA GLN A 2 1.83 12.72 -5.93
C GLN A 2 3.07 12.46 -5.10
N CYS A 3 3.91 13.49 -4.98
CA CYS A 3 5.24 13.47 -4.35
C CYS A 3 5.29 12.77 -2.99
N ILE A 4 4.21 12.80 -2.20
CA ILE A 4 4.15 12.18 -0.87
C ILE A 4 4.19 10.64 -0.93
N LEU A 5 3.47 10.01 -1.86
CA LEU A 5 3.52 8.53 -1.98
C LEU A 5 4.89 8.08 -2.47
N VAL A 6 5.49 8.85 -3.37
CA VAL A 6 6.85 8.58 -3.86
C VAL A 6 7.86 8.73 -2.71
N ALA A 7 7.74 9.78 -1.89
CA ALA A 7 8.58 9.97 -0.71
C ALA A 7 8.40 8.85 0.33
N LEU A 8 7.16 8.41 0.59
CA LEU A 8 6.87 7.29 1.48
C LEU A 8 7.52 6.00 0.97
N CYS A 9 7.32 5.66 -0.31
CA CYS A 9 7.94 4.48 -0.90
C CYS A 9 9.46 4.59 -0.84
N SER A 10 10.05 5.72 -1.23
CA SER A 10 11.49 5.96 -1.17
C SER A 10 12.05 5.77 0.25
N TYR A 11 11.34 6.27 1.26
CA TYR A 11 11.72 6.09 2.66
C TYR A 11 11.68 4.62 3.06
N LEU A 12 10.59 3.90 2.76
CA LEU A 12 10.48 2.49 3.15
C LEU A 12 11.46 1.59 2.38
N THR A 13 11.68 1.86 1.10
CA THR A 13 12.67 1.16 0.26
C THR A 13 14.10 1.40 0.77
N HIS A 14 14.40 2.57 1.34
CA HIS A 14 15.70 2.83 1.95
C HIS A 14 16.00 1.92 3.16
N TYR A 15 14.98 1.45 3.87
CA TYR A 15 15.12 0.49 4.97
C TYR A 15 14.99 -0.96 4.53
N GLN A 16 15.21 -1.27 3.25
CA GLN A 16 15.18 -2.64 2.77
C GLN A 16 16.22 -3.52 3.47
N ALA A 17 15.74 -4.65 3.97
CA ALA A 17 16.53 -5.69 4.58
C ALA A 17 16.72 -6.86 3.62
N ARG A 18 17.63 -7.77 3.99
CA ARG A 18 17.85 -9.00 3.22
C ARG A 18 16.75 -10.03 3.52
N PRO A 19 16.34 -10.81 2.51
CA PRO A 19 15.47 -11.96 2.73
C PRO A 19 16.23 -13.05 3.50
N THR A 20 15.61 -13.60 4.55
CA THR A 20 16.19 -14.66 5.39
C THR A 20 15.72 -16.07 5.01
N GLY A 21 14.80 -16.17 4.03
CA GLY A 21 14.17 -17.43 3.59
C GLY A 21 12.71 -17.60 4.02
N ILE A 22 12.27 -16.91 5.08
CA ILE A 22 10.86 -16.80 5.46
C ILE A 22 10.42 -15.35 5.27
N ALA A 23 9.27 -15.16 4.63
CA ALA A 23 8.68 -13.85 4.41
C ALA A 23 7.17 -13.87 4.72
N PHE A 24 6.68 -12.76 5.26
CA PHE A 24 5.28 -12.52 5.56
C PHE A 24 4.78 -11.37 4.68
N VAL A 25 3.60 -11.53 4.11
CA VAL A 25 2.94 -10.48 3.32
C VAL A 25 1.70 -9.99 4.05
N ASP A 26 1.55 -8.68 4.15
CA ASP A 26 0.32 -8.06 4.63
C ASP A 26 0.01 -6.78 3.87
N SER A 27 -1.27 -6.41 3.88
CA SER A 27 -1.76 -5.17 3.28
C SER A 27 -2.45 -4.29 4.32
N SER A 28 -2.07 -3.01 4.33
CA SER A 28 -2.63 -2.01 5.22
C SER A 28 -3.33 -0.91 4.43
N LYS A 29 -4.51 -0.49 4.93
CA LYS A 29 -5.25 0.64 4.34
C LYS A 29 -4.53 1.96 4.63
N LEU A 30 -4.25 2.74 3.58
CA LEU A 30 -3.80 4.12 3.68
C LEU A 30 -4.97 5.04 3.39
N GLN A 31 -5.75 5.34 4.43
CA GLN A 31 -6.89 6.25 4.34
C GLN A 31 -6.38 7.70 4.30
N VAL A 32 -6.67 8.39 3.20
CA VAL A 32 -6.22 9.79 3.00
C VAL A 32 -7.29 10.81 3.30
N TYR A 33 -8.55 10.38 3.44
CA TYR A 33 -9.67 11.27 3.73
C TYR A 33 -10.90 10.55 4.31
N HIS A 34 -11.83 11.31 4.89
CA HIS A 34 -13.11 10.79 5.39
C HIS A 34 -14.13 10.57 4.25
N ASN A 35 -14.87 9.46 4.32
CA ASN A 35 -15.81 9.06 3.27
C ASN A 35 -16.91 10.10 2.99
N LEU A 36 -17.40 10.76 4.06
CA LEU A 36 -18.48 11.75 3.97
C LEU A 36 -18.07 13.03 3.23
N ARG A 37 -16.77 13.34 3.18
CA ARG A 37 -16.27 14.60 2.62
C ARG A 37 -15.51 14.40 1.30
N ILE A 38 -15.53 13.20 0.71
CA ILE A 38 -14.75 12.84 -0.49
C ILE A 38 -14.85 13.87 -1.62
N LEU A 39 -16.05 14.43 -1.84
CA LEU A 39 -16.30 15.41 -2.90
C LEU A 39 -15.44 16.68 -2.79
N ARG A 40 -15.03 17.04 -1.56
CA ARG A 40 -14.19 18.21 -1.29
C ARG A 40 -12.68 17.91 -1.42
N TYR A 41 -12.29 16.65 -1.49
CA TYR A 41 -10.88 16.25 -1.43
C TYR A 41 -10.19 16.39 -2.80
N GLN A 42 -9.40 17.45 -2.98
CA GLN A 42 -8.73 17.72 -4.25
C GLN A 42 -7.34 17.09 -4.37
N VAL A 43 -6.64 16.84 -3.26
CA VAL A 43 -5.21 16.48 -3.25
C VAL A 43 -4.90 15.31 -4.21
N PHE A 44 -5.37 14.08 -3.98
CA PHE A 44 -5.19 12.97 -4.96
C PHE A 44 -6.36 12.75 -5.94
N LYS A 45 -7.00 13.82 -6.42
CA LYS A 45 -8.19 13.70 -7.31
C LYS A 45 -7.81 12.95 -8.59
N GLY A 46 -8.65 12.03 -9.03
CA GLY A 46 -8.41 11.18 -10.20
C GLY A 46 -7.52 9.95 -9.94
N THR A 47 -6.61 9.99 -8.96
CA THR A 47 -5.71 8.86 -8.66
C THR A 47 -6.28 7.92 -7.59
N LYS A 48 -6.90 8.47 -6.55
CA LYS A 48 -7.46 7.69 -5.42
C LYS A 48 -8.85 7.11 -5.75
N LYS A 49 -9.14 5.92 -5.23
CA LYS A 49 -10.45 5.26 -5.39
C LYS A 49 -11.01 4.84 -4.02
N ARG A 50 -12.30 4.50 -3.96
CA ARG A 50 -12.88 3.87 -2.77
C ARG A 50 -12.51 2.39 -2.77
N GLY A 51 -12.01 1.90 -1.65
CA GLY A 51 -11.80 0.47 -1.39
C GLY A 51 -12.71 -0.02 -0.29
N LYS A 52 -13.05 -1.31 -0.31
CA LYS A 52 -13.76 -1.96 0.79
C LYS A 52 -12.73 -2.67 1.67
N GLY A 53 -12.64 -2.28 2.93
CA GLY A 53 -11.90 -3.03 3.94
C GLY A 53 -12.84 -3.95 4.72
N THR A 54 -12.31 -4.65 5.71
CA THR A 54 -13.08 -5.58 6.58
C THR A 54 -14.26 -4.89 7.26
N MET A 55 -14.05 -3.68 7.78
CA MET A 55 -15.06 -2.97 8.56
C MET A 55 -15.95 -2.08 7.70
N TRP A 56 -15.35 -1.27 6.81
CA TRP A 56 -16.04 -0.23 6.07
C TRP A 56 -15.33 0.09 4.76
N TRP A 57 -16.01 0.85 3.90
CA TRP A 57 -15.36 1.54 2.80
C TRP A 57 -14.34 2.56 3.31
N PHE A 58 -13.29 2.79 2.55
CA PHE A 58 -12.32 3.85 2.81
C PHE A 58 -11.90 4.50 1.49
N TYR A 59 -11.33 5.69 1.58
CA TYR A 59 -10.87 6.45 0.42
C TYR A 59 -9.37 6.69 0.51
N GLY A 60 -8.62 6.15 -0.46
CA GLY A 60 -7.17 6.26 -0.47
C GLY A 60 -6.49 5.13 -1.23
N PHE A 61 -5.49 4.54 -0.59
CA PHE A 61 -4.56 3.58 -1.17
C PHE A 61 -4.43 2.34 -0.28
N LYS A 62 -3.82 1.28 -0.81
CA LYS A 62 -3.37 0.12 -0.04
C LYS A 62 -1.85 0.06 -0.10
N LEU A 63 -1.23 -0.16 1.05
CA LEU A 63 0.20 -0.41 1.19
C LEU A 63 0.39 -1.90 1.43
N TYR A 64 1.20 -2.55 0.60
CA TYR A 64 1.59 -3.93 0.75
C TYR A 64 3.04 -3.97 1.17
N LEU A 65 3.32 -4.77 2.20
CA LEU A 65 4.66 -5.02 2.70
C LEU A 65 4.93 -6.51 2.65
N ILE A 66 6.10 -6.86 2.15
CA ILE A 66 6.70 -8.17 2.43
C ILE A 66 7.80 -7.93 3.44
N ILE A 67 7.73 -8.61 4.58
CA ILE A 67 8.70 -8.50 5.68
C ILE A 67 9.35 -9.86 5.95
N ASN A 68 10.60 -9.87 6.36
CA ASN A 68 11.26 -11.09 6.83
C ASN A 68 10.83 -11.43 8.27
N ASP A 69 11.25 -12.59 8.75
CA ASP A 69 11.04 -13.09 10.11
C ASP A 69 11.68 -12.23 11.22
N GLN A 70 12.61 -11.35 10.85
CA GLN A 70 13.26 -10.40 11.76
C GLN A 70 12.59 -9.01 11.75
N GLY A 71 11.48 -8.85 11.03
CA GLY A 71 10.74 -7.57 10.92
C GLY A 71 11.35 -6.57 9.94
N GLY A 72 12.36 -6.97 9.16
CA GLY A 72 12.95 -6.17 8.09
C GLY A 72 12.08 -6.14 6.84
N ILE A 73 11.98 -4.99 6.19
CA ILE A 73 11.18 -4.81 4.97
C ILE A 73 11.93 -5.40 3.78
N ILE A 74 11.33 -6.33 3.04
CA ILE A 74 11.91 -6.87 1.80
C ILE A 74 11.38 -6.09 0.59
N LEU A 75 10.05 -5.93 0.49
CA LEU A 75 9.41 -5.29 -0.66
C LEU A 75 8.23 -4.41 -0.22
N VAL A 76 8.01 -3.33 -0.96
CA VAL A 76 6.96 -2.34 -0.71
C VAL A 76 6.21 -2.07 -2.00
N LYS A 77 4.88 -2.14 -1.96
CA LYS A 77 4.04 -1.77 -3.10
C LYS A 77 2.85 -0.93 -2.65
N VAL A 78 2.49 0.07 -3.44
CA VAL A 78 1.32 0.91 -3.18
C VAL A 78 0.37 0.83 -4.35
N THR A 79 -0.91 0.54 -4.08
CA THR A 79 -1.96 0.50 -5.09
C THR A 79 -3.14 1.38 -4.72
N THR A 80 -4.04 1.62 -5.68
CA THR A 80 -5.31 2.29 -5.40
C THR A 80 -6.24 1.38 -4.59
N ALA A 81 -7.04 1.96 -3.70
CA ALA A 81 -7.81 1.17 -2.72
C ALA A 81 -8.80 0.14 -3.30
N ASN A 82 -9.20 0.26 -4.56
CA ASN A 82 -10.13 -0.66 -5.23
C ASN A 82 -9.44 -1.85 -5.91
N VAL A 83 -8.11 -1.97 -5.83
CA VAL A 83 -7.37 -3.10 -6.38
C VAL A 83 -7.61 -4.31 -5.49
N ASP A 84 -7.92 -5.44 -6.13
CA ASP A 84 -8.00 -6.76 -5.48
C ASP A 84 -6.61 -7.18 -5.02
N ASP A 85 -6.48 -7.55 -3.75
CA ASP A 85 -5.21 -7.87 -3.09
C ASP A 85 -4.47 -9.04 -3.74
N ARG A 86 -5.18 -9.94 -4.44
CA ARG A 86 -4.57 -11.07 -5.14
C ARG A 86 -3.62 -10.65 -6.27
N LYS A 87 -3.90 -9.53 -6.93
CA LYS A 87 -3.07 -9.02 -8.04
C LYS A 87 -1.70 -8.49 -7.57
N PRO A 88 -1.63 -7.49 -6.68
CA PRO A 88 -0.35 -6.97 -6.22
C PRO A 88 0.43 -8.01 -5.44
N VAL A 89 -0.22 -8.90 -4.67
CA VAL A 89 0.50 -9.98 -3.97
C VAL A 89 1.18 -10.93 -4.97
N SER A 90 0.50 -11.33 -6.05
CA SER A 90 1.14 -12.16 -7.09
C SER A 90 2.33 -11.45 -7.72
N GLU A 91 2.17 -10.20 -8.14
CA GLU A 91 3.25 -9.43 -8.76
C GLU A 91 4.44 -9.24 -7.80
N MET A 92 4.18 -9.02 -6.51
CA MET A 92 5.23 -8.86 -5.50
C MET A 92 6.00 -10.16 -5.22
N VAL A 93 5.36 -11.32 -5.37
CA VAL A 93 6.01 -12.62 -5.22
C VAL A 93 6.88 -12.93 -6.45
N ASP A 94 6.46 -12.52 -7.65
CA ASP A 94 7.27 -12.65 -8.86
C ASP A 94 8.52 -11.74 -8.86
N GLU A 95 8.47 -10.65 -8.08
CA GLU A 95 9.56 -9.69 -7.87
C GLU A 95 10.55 -10.08 -6.73
N LEU A 96 10.26 -11.17 -5.98
CA LEU A 96 11.04 -11.62 -4.82
C LEU A 96 12.26 -12.47 -5.22
#